data_AF-A0A950SK14-F1
#
_entry.id   AF-A0A950SK14-F1
#
_cell.length_a   1.000
_cell.length_b   1.000
_cell.length_c   1.000
_cell.angle_alpha   90.00
_cell.angle_beta   90.00
_cell.angle_gamma   90.00
#
_symmetry.space_group_name_H-M   'P 1'
#
loop_
_entity.id
_entity.type
_entity.pdbx_description
1 polymer ?
#
loop_
_entity_poly.entity_id
_entity_poly.type
_entity_poly.pdbx_seq_one_letter_code
_entity_poly.pdbx_strand_id
1 'polypeptide(L)'
;MSNVVRTLALGLGLFLAACAAMQQQKAQASRAADTGEFHNLQVFPQNISHDELIANMRGFAKALGTRCDHCHVSNPPGSKEQLDFASDAKPEKNVARAMMRMTRGANDQIAKAVNPHGQMITCNTCHRGHTVPDVTAAEGGATPGR
;
A
#
# COMPACT_ATOMS: atom_id res chain seq x y z
N MET A 1 -13.10 29.50 55.70
CA MET A 1 -13.29 28.27 54.90
C MET A 1 -13.61 28.70 53.47
N SER A 2 -12.66 28.77 52.54
CA SER A 2 -12.95 28.87 51.08
C SER A 2 -11.72 28.86 50.16
N ASN A 3 -10.51 29.13 50.67
CA ASN A 3 -9.29 29.11 49.83
C ASN A 3 -8.63 27.73 49.68
N VAL A 4 -8.99 26.76 50.54
CA VAL A 4 -8.43 25.39 50.48
C VAL A 4 -9.13 24.55 49.40
N VAL A 5 -10.40 24.82 49.11
CA VAL A 5 -11.18 24.06 48.10
C VAL A 5 -10.79 24.44 46.67
N ARG A 6 -10.35 25.69 46.44
CA ARG A 6 -9.90 26.17 45.12
C ARG A 6 -8.55 25.60 44.68
N THR A 7 -7.64 25.33 45.62
CA THR A 7 -6.32 24.76 45.31
C THR A 7 -6.38 23.26 44.99
N LEU A 8 -7.36 22.53 45.54
CA LEU A 8 -7.57 21.11 45.21
C LEU A 8 -8.14 20.88 43.80
N ALA A 9 -8.97 21.79 43.29
CA ALA A 9 -9.58 21.65 41.97
C ALA A 9 -8.59 21.84 40.80
N LEU A 10 -7.55 22.67 40.98
CA LEU A 10 -6.49 22.84 39.95
C LEU A 10 -5.52 21.65 39.89
N GLY A 11 -5.30 20.94 41.00
CA GLY A 11 -4.37 19.80 41.05
C GLY A 11 -4.86 18.56 40.30
N LEU A 12 -6.18 18.33 40.27
CA LEU A 12 -6.77 17.16 39.61
C LEU A 12 -6.90 17.32 38.08
N GLY A 13 -7.15 18.55 37.61
CA GLY A 13 -7.22 18.86 36.17
C GLY A 13 -5.87 18.73 35.46
N LEU A 14 -4.77 19.05 36.15
CA LEU A 14 -3.41 18.95 35.59
C LEU A 14 -2.95 17.49 35.45
N PHE A 15 -3.41 16.59 36.31
CA PHE A 15 -3.07 15.15 36.26
C PHE A 15 -3.77 14.41 35.11
N LEU A 16 -5.03 14.75 34.80
CA LEU A 16 -5.80 14.13 33.70
C LEU A 16 -5.25 14.52 32.32
N ALA A 17 -4.78 15.77 32.15
CA ALA A 17 -4.19 16.23 30.89
C ALA A 17 -2.84 15.55 30.59
N ALA A 18 -2.06 15.22 31.61
CA ALA A 18 -0.77 14.54 31.47
C ALA A 18 -0.93 13.09 30.94
N CYS A 19 -1.98 12.38 31.36
CA CYS A 19 -2.26 11.02 30.85
C CYS A 19 -2.63 11.00 29.36
N ALA A 20 -3.43 11.97 28.90
CA ALA A 20 -3.81 12.07 27.48
C ALA A 20 -2.62 12.41 26.57
N ALA A 21 -1.70 13.27 27.03
CA ALA A 21 -0.47 13.60 26.30
C ALA A 21 0.48 12.39 26.16
N MET A 22 0.60 11.57 27.20
CA MET A 22 1.42 10.35 27.17
C MET A 22 0.88 9.27 26.21
N GLN A 23 -0.44 9.15 26.06
CA GLN A 23 -1.06 8.21 25.12
C GLN A 23 -0.85 8.65 23.65
N GLN A 24 -0.90 9.94 23.38
CA GLN A 24 -0.61 10.51 22.05
C GLN A 24 0.84 10.23 21.63
N GLN A 25 1.79 10.32 22.56
CA GLN A 25 3.22 10.12 22.30
C GLN A 25 3.55 8.67 21.90
N LYS A 26 2.86 7.68 22.48
CA LYS A 26 3.03 6.26 22.13
C LYS A 26 2.45 5.92 20.75
N ALA A 27 1.36 6.57 20.35
CA ALA A 27 0.73 6.40 19.03
C ALA A 27 1.51 7.09 17.89
N GLN A 28 2.35 8.07 18.22
CA GLN A 28 3.22 8.77 17.27
C GLN A 28 4.59 8.09 17.18
N ALA A 29 5.12 7.58 18.29
CA ALA A 29 6.35 6.78 18.31
C ALA A 29 6.20 5.43 17.57
N SER A 30 5.01 4.82 17.56
CA SER A 30 4.75 3.62 16.75
C SER A 30 4.66 3.89 15.25
N ARG A 31 4.64 5.16 14.81
CA ARG A 31 4.75 5.56 13.39
C ARG A 31 6.17 5.95 12.99
N ALA A 32 7.08 6.08 13.96
CA ALA A 32 8.43 6.58 13.77
C ALA A 32 9.46 5.55 14.28
N ALA A 33 9.56 4.41 13.58
CA ALA A 33 10.78 3.60 13.46
C ALA A 33 10.46 2.34 12.64
N ASP A 34 10.34 2.50 11.32
CA ASP A 34 10.79 1.47 10.41
C ASP A 34 11.71 2.15 9.41
N THR A 35 13.02 2.02 9.62
CA THR A 35 14.00 2.44 8.61
C THR A 35 14.34 1.28 7.69
N GLY A 36 13.48 0.24 7.61
CA GLY A 36 13.55 -0.86 6.66
C GLY A 36 13.63 -0.29 5.26
N GLU A 37 14.86 -0.05 4.82
CA GLU A 37 15.15 0.68 3.61
C GLU A 37 14.70 -0.19 2.44
N PHE A 38 13.57 0.17 1.84
CA PHE A 38 13.13 -0.49 0.63
C PHE A 38 14.05 -0.11 -0.51
N HIS A 39 14.66 -1.10 -1.13
CA HIS A 39 15.50 -0.89 -2.30
C HIS A 39 14.67 -0.99 -3.58
N ASN A 40 15.06 -0.21 -4.59
CA ASN A 40 14.47 -0.23 -5.94
C ASN A 40 12.96 0.12 -6.00
N LEU A 41 12.51 1.05 -5.15
CA LEU A 41 11.21 1.69 -5.30
C LEU A 41 11.26 2.68 -6.47
N GLN A 42 10.58 2.36 -7.59
CA GLN A 42 10.58 3.23 -8.78
C GLN A 42 9.27 4.00 -8.98
N VAL A 43 8.19 3.56 -8.34
CA VAL A 43 6.84 4.12 -8.51
C VAL A 43 6.23 4.53 -7.18
N PHE A 44 6.51 3.82 -6.09
CA PHE A 44 6.14 4.26 -4.75
C PHE A 44 7.06 5.38 -4.25
N PRO A 45 6.58 6.24 -3.34
CA PRO A 45 7.43 7.16 -2.61
C PRO A 45 8.54 6.40 -1.86
N GLN A 46 9.74 6.98 -1.78
CA GLN A 46 10.87 6.37 -1.05
C GLN A 46 10.61 6.28 0.46
N ASN A 47 9.73 7.14 0.99
CA ASN A 47 9.36 7.21 2.40
C ASN A 47 8.03 6.49 2.71
N ILE A 48 7.55 5.61 1.82
CA ILE A 48 6.36 4.80 2.08
C ILE A 48 6.57 3.95 3.34
N SER A 49 5.55 3.86 4.20
CA SER A 49 5.62 2.97 5.36
C SER A 49 5.59 1.49 4.94
N HIS A 50 6.19 0.62 5.74
CA HIS A 50 6.17 -0.81 5.45
C HIS A 50 4.77 -1.40 5.35
N ASP A 51 3.89 -1.05 6.29
CA ASP A 51 2.52 -1.56 6.28
C ASP A 51 1.76 -1.11 5.03
N GLU A 52 1.98 0.12 4.58
CA GLU A 52 1.37 0.63 3.34
C GLU A 52 1.93 -0.08 2.11
N LEU A 53 3.25 -0.29 2.03
CA LEU A 53 3.85 -1.01 0.91
C LEU A 53 3.34 -2.46 0.85
N ILE A 54 3.33 -3.17 1.97
CA ILE A 54 2.84 -4.55 2.05
C ILE A 54 1.34 -4.62 1.73
N ALA A 55 0.53 -3.66 2.17
CA ALA A 55 -0.88 -3.58 1.81
C ALA A 55 -1.08 -3.44 0.30
N ASN A 56 -0.30 -2.58 -0.36
CA ASN A 56 -0.32 -2.46 -1.82
C ASN A 56 0.09 -3.77 -2.51
N MET A 57 1.17 -4.41 -2.09
CA MET A 57 1.64 -5.68 -2.66
C MET A 57 0.57 -6.78 -2.56
N ARG A 58 -0.08 -6.91 -1.39
CA ARG A 58 -1.18 -7.84 -1.19
C ARG A 58 -2.40 -7.50 -2.04
N GLY A 59 -2.68 -6.21 -2.22
CA GLY A 59 -3.73 -5.72 -3.13
C GLY A 59 -3.48 -6.15 -4.58
N PHE A 60 -2.24 -6.05 -5.05
CA PHE A 60 -1.86 -6.50 -6.40
C PHE A 60 -2.00 -8.02 -6.54
N ALA A 61 -1.44 -8.79 -5.62
CA ALA A 61 -1.55 -10.25 -5.61
C ALA A 61 -3.02 -10.70 -5.65
N LYS A 62 -3.88 -10.08 -4.84
CA LYS A 62 -5.33 -10.36 -4.83
C LYS A 62 -5.99 -10.02 -6.17
N ALA A 63 -5.71 -8.84 -6.72
CA ALA A 63 -6.33 -8.39 -7.96
C ALA A 63 -5.96 -9.26 -9.17
N LEU A 64 -4.75 -9.83 -9.18
CA LEU A 64 -4.25 -10.69 -10.26
C LEU A 64 -4.51 -12.19 -10.00
N GLY A 65 -4.98 -12.57 -8.80
CA GLY A 65 -5.17 -13.97 -8.41
C GLY A 65 -3.86 -14.74 -8.21
N THR A 66 -2.79 -14.05 -7.82
CA THR A 66 -1.44 -14.59 -7.70
C THR A 66 -0.88 -14.46 -6.28
N ARG A 67 0.37 -14.90 -6.11
CA ARG A 67 1.17 -14.75 -4.89
C ARG A 67 2.43 -13.93 -5.18
N CYS A 68 3.17 -13.55 -4.14
CA CYS A 68 4.31 -12.64 -4.22
C CYS A 68 5.40 -13.12 -5.21
N ASP A 69 5.61 -14.43 -5.29
CA ASP A 69 6.56 -15.10 -6.17
C ASP A 69 6.19 -14.99 -7.66
N HIS A 70 4.98 -14.54 -8.00
CA HIS A 70 4.63 -14.20 -9.37
C HIS A 70 5.43 -13.02 -9.90
N CYS A 71 5.75 -12.02 -9.06
CA CYS A 71 6.52 -10.84 -9.48
C CYS A 71 7.92 -10.81 -8.87
N HIS A 72 8.12 -11.39 -7.69
CA HIS A 72 9.39 -11.40 -6.97
C HIS A 72 10.11 -12.73 -7.18
N VAL A 73 11.44 -12.69 -7.33
CA VAL A 73 12.26 -13.89 -7.52
C VAL A 73 12.64 -14.50 -6.18
N SER A 74 12.81 -15.81 -6.12
CA SER A 74 13.28 -16.49 -4.90
C SER A 74 14.76 -16.20 -4.63
N ASN A 75 15.09 -15.99 -3.37
CA ASN A 75 16.47 -15.95 -2.91
C ASN A 75 17.06 -17.38 -2.82
N PRO A 76 18.40 -17.51 -2.76
CA PRO A 76 19.06 -18.78 -2.48
C PRO A 76 18.64 -19.39 -1.13
N PRO A 77 18.66 -20.74 -1.00
CA PRO A 77 18.40 -21.41 0.28
C PRO A 77 19.30 -20.88 1.41
N GLY A 78 18.73 -20.65 2.59
CA GLY A 78 19.45 -20.11 3.75
C GLY A 78 19.50 -18.58 3.82
N SER A 79 18.91 -17.87 2.85
CA SER A 79 18.74 -16.42 2.92
C SER A 79 17.75 -16.01 4.01
N LYS A 80 17.98 -14.84 4.63
CA LYS A 80 17.08 -14.28 5.67
C LYS A 80 15.65 -14.12 5.16
N GLU A 81 15.52 -13.68 3.91
CA GLU A 81 14.24 -13.51 3.22
C GLU A 81 14.13 -14.53 2.09
N GLN A 82 12.94 -15.11 1.92
CA GLN A 82 12.71 -16.13 0.89
C GLN A 82 12.64 -15.57 -0.53
N LEU A 83 12.29 -14.28 -0.68
CA LEU A 83 12.16 -13.60 -1.95
C LEU A 83 13.09 -12.39 -1.99
N ASP A 84 13.71 -12.15 -3.14
CA ASP A 84 14.38 -10.89 -3.45
C ASP A 84 13.34 -9.88 -3.93
N PHE A 85 12.91 -9.01 -3.00
CA PHE A 85 11.90 -8.01 -3.29
C PHE A 85 12.42 -6.88 -4.19
N ALA A 86 13.74 -6.63 -4.20
CA ALA A 86 14.36 -5.53 -4.92
C ALA A 86 14.66 -5.87 -6.39
N SER A 87 14.99 -7.13 -6.69
CA SER A 87 15.36 -7.60 -8.02
C SER A 87 14.28 -7.42 -9.09
N ASP A 88 14.71 -7.13 -10.32
CA ASP A 88 13.89 -6.98 -11.53
C ASP A 88 14.08 -8.15 -12.50
N ALA A 89 14.61 -9.28 -12.02
CA ALA A 89 14.86 -10.46 -12.86
C ALA A 89 13.59 -11.04 -13.51
N LYS A 90 12.42 -10.80 -12.92
CA LYS A 90 11.12 -11.23 -13.44
C LYS A 90 10.44 -10.10 -14.24
N PRO A 91 10.08 -10.33 -15.53
CA PRO A 91 9.47 -9.29 -16.36
C PRO A 91 8.13 -8.80 -15.81
N GLU A 92 7.39 -9.63 -15.09
CA GLU A 92 6.09 -9.31 -14.49
C GLU A 92 6.16 -8.09 -13.56
N LYS A 93 7.29 -7.90 -12.85
CA LYS A 93 7.50 -6.73 -11.99
C LYS A 93 7.57 -5.42 -12.78
N ASN A 94 8.20 -5.44 -13.94
CA ASN A 94 8.28 -4.26 -14.81
C ASN A 94 6.91 -3.95 -15.43
N VAL A 95 6.16 -4.98 -15.83
CA VAL A 95 4.77 -4.83 -16.28
C VAL A 95 3.90 -4.23 -15.16
N ALA A 96 4.02 -4.73 -13.92
CA ALA A 96 3.28 -4.18 -12.78
C ALA A 96 3.58 -2.69 -12.56
N ARG A 97 4.84 -2.25 -12.68
CA ARG A 97 5.19 -0.82 -12.61
C ARG A 97 4.57 0.01 -13.73
N ALA A 98 4.52 -0.52 -14.95
CA ALA A 98 3.85 0.14 -16.06
C ALA A 98 2.34 0.27 -15.78
N MET A 99 1.71 -0.79 -15.28
CA MET A 99 0.29 -0.79 -14.89
C MET A 99 0.01 0.20 -13.76
N MET A 100 0.89 0.31 -12.76
CA MET A 100 0.74 1.32 -11.70
C MET A 100 0.73 2.75 -12.26
N ARG A 101 1.62 3.06 -13.22
CA ARG A 101 1.66 4.36 -13.88
C ARG A 101 0.40 4.60 -14.73
N MET A 102 -0.03 3.60 -15.48
CA MET A 102 -1.27 3.64 -16.27
C MET A 102 -2.49 3.91 -15.38
N THR A 103 -2.66 3.17 -14.28
CA THR A 103 -3.79 3.35 -13.36
C THR A 103 -3.78 4.73 -12.72
N ARG A 104 -2.60 5.26 -12.31
CA ARG A 104 -2.50 6.64 -11.82
C ARG A 104 -2.93 7.65 -12.88
N GLY A 105 -2.38 7.55 -14.09
CA GLY A 105 -2.76 8.45 -15.19
C GLY A 105 -4.24 8.40 -15.54
N ALA A 106 -4.82 7.18 -15.64
CA ALA A 106 -6.25 7.01 -15.91
C ALA A 106 -7.13 7.60 -14.81
N ASN A 107 -6.71 7.48 -13.55
CA ASN A 107 -7.39 8.07 -12.41
C ASN A 107 -7.31 9.60 -12.37
N ASP A 108 -6.16 10.16 -12.75
CA ASP A 108 -5.97 11.60 -12.80
C ASP A 108 -6.77 12.25 -13.95
N GLN A 109 -6.81 11.58 -15.10
CA GLN A 109 -7.37 12.13 -16.34
C GLN A 109 -8.85 11.79 -16.55
N ILE A 110 -9.27 10.55 -16.28
CA ILE A 110 -10.53 9.99 -16.81
C ILE A 110 -11.49 9.63 -15.68
N ALA A 111 -11.01 9.17 -14.51
CA ALA A 111 -11.91 8.69 -13.45
C ALA A 111 -12.94 9.74 -13.02
N LYS A 112 -12.57 11.03 -12.96
CA LYS A 112 -13.54 12.11 -12.68
C LYS A 112 -14.61 12.27 -13.77
N ALA A 113 -14.28 11.96 -15.02
CA ALA A 113 -15.19 12.09 -16.16
C ALA A 113 -16.12 10.88 -16.31
N VAL A 114 -15.62 9.67 -16.02
CA VAL A 114 -16.39 8.42 -16.22
C VAL A 114 -16.99 7.88 -14.94
N ASN A 115 -16.58 8.40 -13.78
CA ASN A 115 -17.08 7.95 -12.48
C ASN A 115 -17.65 9.13 -11.66
N PRO A 116 -18.93 9.46 -11.86
CA PRO A 116 -19.59 10.53 -11.09
C PRO A 116 -19.71 10.19 -9.59
N HIS A 117 -19.54 8.91 -9.21
CA HIS A 117 -19.57 8.44 -7.83
C HIS A 117 -18.18 8.42 -7.18
N GLY A 118 -17.14 8.89 -7.89
CA GLY A 118 -15.79 9.04 -7.35
C GLY A 118 -15.03 7.74 -7.13
N GLN A 119 -15.46 6.62 -7.72
CA GLN A 119 -14.72 5.37 -7.59
C GLN A 119 -13.49 5.40 -8.53
N MET A 120 -12.35 4.99 -8.00
CA MET A 120 -11.09 4.98 -8.73
C MET A 120 -10.93 3.67 -9.50
N ILE A 121 -10.29 3.74 -10.66
CA ILE A 121 -9.79 2.57 -11.38
C ILE A 121 -8.73 1.90 -10.50
N THR A 122 -8.84 0.59 -10.34
CA THR A 122 -7.87 -0.24 -9.62
C THR A 122 -7.46 -1.42 -10.48
N CYS A 123 -6.42 -2.16 -10.08
CA CYS A 123 -6.02 -3.39 -10.75
C CYS A 123 -7.21 -4.37 -10.89
N ASN A 124 -8.07 -4.43 -9.85
CA ASN A 124 -9.21 -5.33 -9.82
C ASN A 124 -10.33 -4.93 -10.79
N THR A 125 -10.37 -3.67 -11.24
CA THR A 125 -11.34 -3.21 -12.25
C THR A 125 -11.22 -4.02 -13.54
N CYS A 126 -9.99 -4.36 -13.95
CA CYS A 126 -9.71 -5.13 -15.17
C CYS A 126 -9.35 -6.59 -14.87
N HIS A 127 -8.40 -6.83 -13.95
CA HIS A 127 -7.83 -8.16 -13.75
C HIS A 127 -8.80 -9.16 -13.12
N ARG A 128 -9.66 -8.72 -12.18
CA ARG A 128 -10.72 -9.54 -11.57
C ARG A 128 -10.27 -10.93 -11.10
N GLY A 129 -9.04 -11.05 -10.59
CA GLY A 129 -8.47 -12.32 -10.13
C GLY A 129 -7.71 -13.10 -11.21
N HIS A 130 -7.43 -12.51 -12.37
CA HIS A 130 -6.68 -13.12 -13.46
C HIS A 130 -5.46 -12.26 -13.84
N THR A 131 -4.33 -12.91 -14.13
CA THR A 131 -3.10 -12.22 -14.56
C THR A 131 -3.25 -11.52 -15.90
N VAL A 132 -4.09 -12.07 -16.77
CA VAL A 132 -4.48 -11.49 -18.05
C VAL A 132 -5.96 -11.12 -17.95
N PRO A 133 -6.33 -9.83 -18.06
CA PRO A 133 -7.73 -9.42 -18.08
C PRO A 133 -8.50 -10.14 -19.19
N ASP A 134 -9.70 -10.61 -18.88
CA ASP A 134 -10.59 -11.17 -19.89
C ASP A 134 -11.15 -10.03 -20.75
N VAL A 135 -10.83 -10.05 -22.03
CA VAL A 135 -11.27 -9.07 -23.03
C VAL A 135 -12.44 -9.59 -23.87
N THR A 136 -13.13 -10.65 -23.45
CA THR A 136 -14.27 -11.25 -24.18
C THR A 136 -15.57 -10.42 -24.13
N ALA A 137 -15.42 -9.09 -24.20
CA ALA A 137 -16.43 -8.22 -24.79
C ALA A 137 -15.79 -7.44 -25.96
N ALA A 138 -15.91 -8.03 -27.16
CA ALA A 138 -15.96 -7.35 -28.46
C ALA A 138 -14.67 -6.79 -29.11
N GLU A 139 -13.53 -7.48 -29.06
CA GLU A 139 -12.53 -7.34 -30.14
C GLU A 139 -12.12 -8.71 -30.71
N GLY A 140 -12.57 -8.96 -31.94
CA GLY A 140 -12.27 -10.18 -32.65
C GLY A 140 -10.76 -10.34 -32.91
N GLY A 141 -10.25 -11.50 -32.53
CA GLY A 141 -9.12 -12.13 -33.21
C GLY A 141 -7.72 -11.63 -32.84
N ALA A 142 -7.21 -12.08 -31.70
CA ALA A 142 -5.80 -12.43 -31.59
C ALA A 142 -5.61 -13.55 -30.58
N THR A 143 -5.37 -14.76 -31.08
CA THR A 143 -5.05 -15.94 -30.26
C THR A 143 -3.71 -15.73 -29.55
N PRO A 144 -3.57 -15.98 -28.23
CA PRO A 144 -2.27 -15.94 -27.57
C PRO A 144 -1.44 -17.15 -28.02
N GLY A 145 -0.27 -16.88 -28.59
CA GLY A 145 0.71 -17.89 -28.97
C GLY A 145 1.14 -18.74 -27.76
N ARG A 146 1.24 -20.04 -28.02
CA ARG A 146 1.84 -21.07 -27.16
C ARG A 146 3.33 -20.84 -27.00
#